data_AF-A0A9E6EF13-F1
#
_entry.id   AF-A0A9E6EF13-F1
#
_cell.length_a   1.000
_cell.length_b   1.000
_cell.length_c   1.000
_cell.angle_alpha   90.00
_cell.angle_beta   90.00
_cell.angle_gamma   90.00
#
_symmetry.space_group_name_H-M   'P 1'
#
loop_
_entity.id
_entity.type
_entity.pdbx_description
1 polymer ?
#
loop_
_entity_poly.entity_id
_entity_poly.type
_entity_poly.pdbx_seq_one_letter_code
_entity_poly.pdbx_strand_id
1 'polypeptide(L)'
;FDFMGHPEGDLVLAQLVVYLALAPKSNSLYTAYAQVQDAVRTQGDLAVPLTIRNAPTSLMKNLGYGQGYRYAHDYAGHWVAEDYLPDELIEREFYQPGSLGQEKLWSEELADHRKKRAAKRALNRPKPQD
;
A
#
# COMPACT_ATOMS: atom_id res chain seq x y z
N PHE A 1 0.34 16.74 27.21
CA PHE A 1 0.94 17.57 28.27
C PHE A 1 0.15 18.86 28.44
N ASP A 2 -0.15 19.55 27.34
CA ASP A 2 -0.82 20.86 27.28
C ASP A 2 -2.13 21.01 28.07
N PHE A 3 -2.91 19.93 28.24
CA PHE A 3 -4.16 19.97 29.00
C PHE A 3 -4.01 19.66 30.49
N MET A 4 -2.98 18.89 30.88
CA MET A 4 -2.81 18.44 32.26
C MET A 4 -1.68 19.18 32.99
N GLY A 5 -0.63 19.58 32.27
CA GLY A 5 0.55 20.20 32.86
C GLY A 5 1.25 19.31 33.88
N HIS A 6 2.06 19.90 34.74
CA HIS A 6 2.66 19.21 35.87
C HIS A 6 1.68 19.08 37.04
N PRO A 7 1.71 17.98 37.81
CA PRO A 7 2.58 16.79 37.66
C PRO A 7 2.02 15.67 36.77
N GLU A 8 0.72 15.64 36.46
CA GLU A 8 0.08 14.50 35.79
C GLU A 8 0.59 14.26 34.35
N GLY A 9 0.98 15.33 33.65
CA GLY A 9 1.59 15.25 32.34
C GLY A 9 2.92 14.48 32.34
N ASP A 10 3.71 14.60 33.41
CA ASP A 10 4.96 13.85 33.55
C ASP A 10 4.70 12.36 33.67
N LEU A 11 3.68 11.98 34.45
CA LEU A 11 3.32 10.57 34.64
C LEU A 11 2.90 9.92 33.32
N VAL A 12 2.14 10.64 32.48
CA VAL A 12 1.75 10.16 31.15
C VAL A 12 2.97 10.00 30.24
N LEU A 13 3.91 10.94 30.26
CA LEU A 13 5.15 10.83 29.49
C LEU A 13 6.01 9.65 29.97
N ALA A 14 6.12 9.44 31.28
CA ALA A 14 6.83 8.30 31.84
C ALA A 14 6.19 6.97 31.40
N GLN A 15 4.86 6.86 31.45
CA GLN A 15 4.12 5.70 30.96
C GLN A 15 4.37 5.47 29.45
N LEU A 16 4.31 6.53 28.64
CA LEU A 16 4.55 6.46 27.20
C LEU A 16 5.96 5.97 26.87
N VAL A 17 6.97 6.48 27.58
CA VAL A 17 8.37 6.05 27.39
C VAL A 17 8.52 4.56 27.68
N VAL A 18 7.96 4.07 28.79
CA VAL A 18 8.00 2.64 29.13
C VAL A 18 7.27 1.81 28.08
N TYR A 19 6.08 2.24 27.65
CA TYR A 19 5.31 1.56 26.60
C TYR A 19 6.11 1.45 25.30
N LEU A 20 6.66 2.56 24.80
CA LEU A 20 7.45 2.59 23.58
C LEU A 20 8.75 1.80 23.71
N ALA A 21 9.41 1.82 24.87
CA ALA A 21 10.62 1.05 25.13
C ALA A 21 10.37 -0.46 25.04
N LEU A 22 9.22 -0.93 25.53
CA LEU A 22 8.83 -2.34 25.50
C LEU A 22 8.14 -2.78 24.20
N ALA A 23 7.62 -1.84 23.40
CA ALA A 23 6.95 -2.16 22.14
C ALA A 23 7.88 -2.86 21.13
N PRO A 24 7.36 -3.77 20.28
CA PRO A 24 8.09 -4.27 19.11
C PRO A 24 8.60 -3.12 18.25
N LYS A 25 9.88 -3.16 17.87
CA LYS A 25 10.50 -2.10 17.05
C LYS A 25 10.48 -2.51 15.59
N SER A 26 10.08 -1.58 14.73
CA SER A 26 10.18 -1.72 13.28
C SER A 26 10.43 -0.37 12.62
N ASN A 27 11.33 -0.36 11.65
CA ASN A 27 11.57 0.78 10.76
C ASN A 27 11.11 0.48 9.32
N SER A 28 10.39 -0.62 9.09
CA SER A 28 9.89 -1.09 7.79
C SER A 28 9.11 -0.01 7.02
N LEU A 29 8.23 0.74 7.69
CA LEU A 29 7.46 1.82 7.09
C LEU A 29 8.36 3.01 6.71
N TYR A 30 9.34 3.32 7.56
CA TYR A 30 10.29 4.40 7.31
C TYR A 30 11.16 4.11 6.08
N THR A 31 11.68 2.88 5.99
CA THR A 31 12.47 2.45 4.83
C THR A 31 11.62 2.36 3.56
N ALA A 32 10.40 1.85 3.65
CA ALA A 32 9.45 1.83 2.54
C ALA A 32 9.15 3.24 2.01
N TYR A 33 8.89 4.19 2.91
CA TYR A 33 8.61 5.57 2.55
C TYR A 33 9.81 6.23 1.84
N ALA A 34 11.03 6.02 2.33
CA ALA A 34 12.24 6.51 1.69
C ALA A 34 12.41 5.94 0.26
N GLN A 35 12.11 4.64 0.06
CA GLN A 35 12.13 4.02 -1.27
C GLN A 35 11.06 4.59 -2.21
N VAL A 36 9.86 4.89 -1.69
CA VAL A 36 8.80 5.56 -2.47
C VAL A 36 9.26 6.96 -2.89
N GLN A 37 9.84 7.74 -1.98
CA GLN A 37 10.36 9.07 -2.30
C GLN A 37 11.46 9.03 -3.36
N ASP A 38 12.36 8.04 -3.29
CA ASP A 38 13.39 7.83 -4.31
C ASP A 38 12.78 7.41 -5.66
N ALA A 39 11.80 6.50 -5.67
CA ALA A 39 11.11 6.10 -6.89
C ALA A 39 10.41 7.29 -7.57
N VAL A 40 9.71 8.13 -6.81
CA VAL A 40 9.06 9.34 -7.34
C VAL A 40 10.10 10.28 -7.94
N ARG A 41 11.23 10.51 -7.24
CA ARG A 41 12.30 11.39 -7.73
C ARG A 41 12.96 10.87 -9.00
N THR A 42 13.13 9.56 -9.13
CA THR A 42 13.92 8.95 -10.22
C THR A 42 13.08 8.57 -11.44
N GLN A 43 11.80 8.25 -11.27
CA GLN A 43 10.92 7.79 -12.36
C GLN A 43 10.10 8.92 -12.98
N GLY A 44 10.02 10.09 -12.33
CA GLY A 44 9.24 11.22 -12.81
C GLY A 44 7.73 10.95 -12.79
N ASP A 45 7.01 11.60 -13.70
CA ASP A 45 5.54 11.63 -13.72
C ASP A 45 4.93 10.43 -14.46
N LEU A 46 5.07 9.24 -13.88
CA LEU A 46 4.43 8.04 -14.42
C LEU A 46 2.90 8.20 -14.45
N ALA A 47 2.29 7.73 -15.53
CA ALA A 47 0.87 7.83 -15.74
C ALA A 47 0.08 6.96 -14.74
N VAL A 48 -0.96 7.52 -14.14
CA VAL A 48 -1.92 6.76 -13.32
C VAL A 48 -2.59 5.70 -14.19
N PRO A 49 -2.71 4.42 -13.77
CA PRO A 49 -3.43 3.40 -14.52
C PRO A 49 -4.87 3.82 -14.85
N LEU A 50 -5.31 3.60 -16.09
CA LEU A 50 -6.64 4.03 -16.58
C LEU A 50 -7.79 3.49 -15.71
N THR A 51 -7.65 2.28 -15.21
CA THR A 51 -8.62 1.57 -14.36
C THR A 51 -8.93 2.31 -13.07
N ILE A 52 -8.04 3.15 -12.56
CA ILE A 52 -8.24 3.91 -11.31
C ILE A 52 -8.33 5.42 -11.52
N ARG A 53 -8.38 5.89 -12.78
CA ARG A 53 -8.62 7.31 -13.07
C ARG A 53 -10.08 7.67 -12.84
N ASN A 54 -10.30 8.87 -12.33
CA ASN A 54 -11.64 9.44 -12.24
C ASN A 54 -12.22 9.68 -13.66
N ALA A 55 -13.50 9.36 -13.85
CA ALA A 55 -14.18 9.47 -15.14
C ALA A 55 -15.54 10.20 -15.04
N PRO A 56 -15.55 11.49 -14.62
CA PRO A 56 -16.79 12.23 -14.39
C PRO A 56 -17.51 12.64 -15.70
N THR A 57 -16.77 12.80 -16.80
CA THR A 57 -17.34 13.25 -18.08
C THR A 57 -17.55 12.08 -19.06
N SER A 58 -18.49 12.23 -19.99
CA SER A 58 -18.72 11.24 -21.05
C SER A 58 -17.49 11.03 -21.94
N LEU A 59 -16.74 12.10 -22.22
CA LEU A 59 -15.48 12.00 -22.98
C LEU A 59 -14.46 11.11 -22.26
N MET A 60 -14.28 11.29 -20.95
CA MET A 60 -13.34 10.49 -20.15
C MET A 60 -13.72 9.00 -20.13
N LYS A 61 -15.01 8.69 -20.00
CA LYS A 61 -15.51 7.30 -20.07
C LYS A 61 -15.24 6.67 -21.44
N ASN A 62 -15.46 7.43 -22.52
CA ASN A 62 -15.18 6.99 -23.89
C ASN A 62 -13.68 6.75 -24.13
N LEU A 63 -12.82 7.50 -23.44
CA LEU A 63 -11.36 7.31 -23.45
C LEU A 63 -10.87 6.18 -22.54
N GLY A 64 -11.76 5.40 -21.94
CA GLY A 64 -11.40 4.24 -21.12
C GLY A 64 -11.14 4.55 -19.64
N TYR A 65 -11.40 5.77 -19.16
CA TYR A 65 -11.09 6.14 -17.79
C TYR A 65 -12.05 5.42 -16.84
N GLY A 66 -11.50 4.81 -15.80
CA GLY A 66 -12.26 4.02 -14.82
C GLY A 66 -12.88 2.74 -15.40
N GLN A 67 -12.66 2.43 -16.68
CA GLN A 67 -13.15 1.18 -17.26
C GLN A 67 -12.44 -0.01 -16.60
N GLY A 68 -13.22 -1.01 -16.20
CA GLY A 68 -12.71 -2.17 -15.47
C GLY A 68 -12.36 -1.90 -14.00
N TYR A 69 -12.65 -0.72 -13.46
CA TYR A 69 -12.52 -0.46 -12.02
C TYR A 69 -13.38 -1.46 -11.23
N ARG A 70 -12.77 -2.12 -10.25
CA ARG A 70 -13.46 -3.02 -9.34
C ARG A 70 -13.54 -2.39 -7.96
N TYR A 71 -14.74 -2.03 -7.55
CA TYR A 71 -15.00 -1.47 -6.23
C TYR A 71 -14.86 -2.56 -5.17
N ALA A 72 -13.80 -2.52 -4.37
CA ALA A 72 -13.41 -3.63 -3.50
C ALA A 72 -14.52 -4.06 -2.53
N HIS A 73 -15.38 -3.14 -2.08
CA HIS A 73 -16.47 -3.43 -1.15
C HIS A 73 -17.52 -4.40 -1.70
N ASP A 74 -17.67 -4.48 -3.03
CA ASP A 74 -18.62 -5.40 -3.67
C ASP A 74 -18.09 -6.85 -3.74
N TYR A 75 -16.84 -7.08 -3.35
CA TYR A 75 -16.17 -8.39 -3.42
C TYR A 75 -15.99 -9.01 -2.04
N ALA A 76 -15.93 -10.34 -2.01
CA ALA A 76 -15.72 -11.10 -0.78
C ALA A 76 -14.44 -10.67 -0.07
N GLY A 77 -14.52 -10.46 1.25
CA GLY A 77 -13.40 -9.97 2.06
C GLY A 77 -13.02 -8.52 1.78
N HIS A 78 -13.85 -7.78 1.03
CA HIS A 78 -13.61 -6.39 0.63
C HIS A 78 -12.25 -6.16 -0.05
N TRP A 79 -11.81 -7.15 -0.83
CA TRP A 79 -10.50 -7.13 -1.49
C TRP A 79 -10.57 -7.71 -2.91
N VAL A 80 -9.80 -7.11 -3.82
CA VAL A 80 -9.65 -7.58 -5.19
C VAL A 80 -8.18 -7.64 -5.57
N ALA A 81 -7.79 -8.67 -6.31
CA ALA A 81 -6.45 -8.78 -6.89
C ALA A 81 -6.33 -7.79 -8.06
N GLU A 82 -6.10 -6.51 -7.79
CA GLU A 82 -5.90 -5.46 -8.80
C GLU A 82 -4.51 -4.88 -8.72
N ASP A 83 -4.05 -4.37 -9.86
CA ASP A 83 -2.81 -3.65 -10.01
C ASP A 83 -3.10 -2.14 -9.92
N TYR A 84 -2.43 -1.46 -8.98
CA TYR A 84 -2.67 -0.06 -8.65
C TYR A 84 -1.48 0.86 -8.98
N LEU A 85 -0.30 0.27 -9.15
CA LEU A 85 0.90 1.00 -9.56
C LEU A 85 0.93 1.10 -11.10
N PRO A 86 1.63 2.10 -11.65
CA PRO A 86 1.97 2.13 -13.07
C PRO A 86 2.73 0.87 -13.50
N ASP A 87 2.68 0.54 -14.79
CA ASP A 87 3.29 -0.67 -15.35
C ASP A 87 4.81 -0.74 -15.05
N GLU A 88 5.49 0.40 -15.05
CA GLU A 88 6.93 0.52 -14.75
C GLU A 88 7.27 0.16 -13.30
N LEU A 89 6.29 0.25 -12.39
CA LEU A 89 6.44 -0.01 -10.97
C LEU A 89 5.66 -1.24 -10.50
N ILE A 90 5.03 -2.00 -11.41
CA ILE A 90 4.04 -3.00 -11.03
C ILE A 90 4.59 -4.18 -10.22
N GLU A 91 5.87 -4.51 -10.43
CA GLU A 91 6.58 -5.55 -9.69
C GLU A 91 7.34 -4.99 -8.47
N ARG A 92 7.23 -3.69 -8.17
CA ARG A 92 7.91 -3.07 -7.03
C ARG A 92 7.12 -3.28 -5.74
N GLU A 93 7.83 -3.76 -4.72
CA GLU A 93 7.29 -3.92 -3.37
C GLU A 93 8.07 -3.04 -2.40
N PHE A 94 7.49 -1.89 -2.02
CA PHE A 94 8.14 -0.92 -1.15
C PHE A 94 8.09 -1.32 0.33
N TYR A 95 6.92 -1.77 0.80
CA TYR A 95 6.74 -2.14 2.21
C TYR A 95 7.04 -3.60 2.43
N GLN A 96 8.09 -3.88 3.22
CA GLN A 96 8.47 -5.23 3.63
C GLN A 96 8.30 -5.33 5.15
N PRO A 97 7.13 -5.81 5.65
CA PRO A 97 6.86 -5.93 7.07
C PRO A 97 7.86 -6.87 7.76
N GLY A 98 8.23 -6.55 9.00
CA GLY A 98 9.07 -7.40 9.84
C GLY A 98 8.31 -8.57 10.45
N SER A 99 9.01 -9.35 11.29
CA SER A 99 8.48 -10.55 11.94
C SER A 99 8.00 -10.34 13.37
N LEU A 100 8.02 -9.10 13.87
CA LEU A 100 7.72 -8.76 15.25
C LEU A 100 6.35 -8.07 15.39
N GLY A 101 5.68 -8.31 16.51
CA GLY A 101 4.40 -7.69 16.81
C GLY A 101 3.34 -7.94 15.72
N GLN A 102 2.58 -6.91 15.39
CA GLN A 102 1.51 -6.98 14.41
C GLN A 102 2.02 -7.18 12.97
N GLU A 103 3.26 -6.77 12.67
CA GLU A 103 3.81 -6.91 11.32
C GLU A 103 3.94 -8.36 10.87
N LYS A 104 4.09 -9.30 11.81
CA LYS A 104 4.08 -10.73 11.48
C LYS A 104 2.78 -11.12 10.77
N LEU A 105 1.63 -10.73 11.33
CA LEU A 105 0.33 -11.03 10.74
C LEU A 105 0.16 -10.34 9.39
N TRP A 106 0.60 -9.08 9.27
CA TRP A 106 0.55 -8.35 8.00
C TRP A 106 1.45 -8.95 6.94
N SER A 107 2.60 -9.53 7.31
CA SER A 107 3.52 -10.17 6.37
C SER A 107 2.88 -11.39 5.70
N GLU A 108 2.15 -12.19 6.47
CA GLU A 108 1.42 -13.37 5.98
C GLU A 108 0.28 -12.94 5.03
N GLU A 109 -0.51 -11.94 5.43
CA GLU A 109 -1.61 -11.41 4.62
C GLU A 109 -1.10 -10.77 3.31
N LEU A 110 -0.05 -9.95 3.39
CA LEU A 110 0.54 -9.31 2.22
C LEU A 110 1.16 -10.33 1.26
N ALA A 111 1.77 -11.41 1.76
CA ALA A 111 2.31 -12.47 0.92
C ALA A 111 1.19 -13.16 0.11
N ASP A 112 0.06 -13.46 0.73
CA ASP A 112 -1.11 -14.03 0.04
C ASP A 112 -1.68 -13.06 -1.01
N HIS A 113 -1.83 -11.78 -0.66
CA HIS A 113 -2.26 -10.74 -1.60
C HIS A 113 -1.32 -10.59 -2.79
N ARG A 114 0.01 -10.60 -2.57
CA ARG A 114 1.03 -10.56 -3.63
C ARG A 114 0.93 -11.76 -4.55
N LYS A 115 0.79 -12.97 -3.99
CA LYS A 115 0.62 -14.21 -4.76
C LYS A 115 -0.64 -14.17 -5.63
N LYS A 116 -1.78 -13.75 -5.08
CA LYS A 116 -3.05 -13.62 -5.81
C LYS A 116 -2.96 -12.59 -6.95
N ARG A 117 -2.31 -11.44 -6.73
CA ARG A 117 -2.06 -10.45 -7.80
C ARG A 117 -1.13 -11.00 -8.88
N ALA A 118 -0.01 -11.63 -8.51
CA ALA A 118 0.92 -12.23 -9.46
C ALA A 118 0.24 -13.34 -10.31
N ALA A 119 -0.61 -14.16 -9.70
CA ALA A 119 -1.38 -15.18 -10.41
C ALA A 119 -2.34 -14.56 -11.43
N LYS A 120 -3.05 -13.47 -11.07
CA LYS A 120 -3.90 -12.73 -12.02
C LYS A 120 -3.07 -12.15 -13.18
N ARG A 121 -1.90 -11.56 -12.90
CA ARG A 121 -1.00 -11.04 -13.94
C ARG A 121 -0.56 -12.13 -14.90
N ALA A 122 -0.19 -13.31 -14.39
CA ALA A 122 0.21 -14.45 -15.21
C ALA A 122 -0.92 -14.93 -16.14
N LEU A 123 -2.17 -14.94 -15.66
CA LEU A 123 -3.35 -15.29 -16.46
C LEU A 123 -3.65 -14.27 -17.57
N ASN A 124 -3.37 -12.99 -17.31
CA ASN A 124 -3.66 -11.89 -18.24
C ASN A 124 -2.50 -11.59 -19.21
N ARG A 125 -1.38 -12.33 -19.13
CA ARG A 125 -0.23 -12.10 -20.01
C ARG A 125 -0.58 -12.54 -21.44
N PRO A 126 -0.38 -11.69 -22.46
CA PRO A 126 -0.61 -12.10 -23.84
C PRO A 126 0.28 -13.31 -24.18
N LYS A 127 -0.28 -14.32 -24.86
CA LYS A 127 0.50 -15.46 -25.35
C LYS A 127 1.59 -14.93 -26.29
N PRO A 128 2.81 -15.50 -26.25
CA PRO A 128 3.84 -15.15 -27.23
C PRO A 128 3.26 -15.35 -28.63
N GLN A 129 3.45 -14.36 -29.51
CA GLN A 129 3.21 -14.54 -30.93
C GLN A 129 4.34 -15.42 -31.45
N ASP A 130 3.99 -16.61 -31.95
CA ASP A 130 4.89 -17.49 -32.71
C ASP A 130 5.31 -16.83 -34.04
#